data_AF-A0A402DQT9-F1
#
_entry.id   AF-A0A402DQT9-F1
#
_cell.length_a   1.000
_cell.length_b   1.000
_cell.length_c   1.000
_cell.angle_alpha   90.00
_cell.angle_beta   90.00
_cell.angle_gamma   90.00
#
_symmetry.space_group_name_H-M   'P 1'
#
loop_
_entity.id
_entity.type
_entity.pdbx_description
1 polymer ?
#
loop_
_entity_poly.entity_id
_entity_poly.type
_entity_poly.pdbx_seq_one_letter_code
_entity_poly.pdbx_strand_id
1 'polypeptide(L)'
;MLVVQTNNASFGMSDESTQQLAMARLRAVEHGRATVQISTVGVSAVIEPNGVVSQQTGLFTAEQMVAGLPLRTTWTPATRLGPWPGLVVDALAVCVVLAGAAGARRVPRTDRTESAA
;
A
#
# COMPACT_ATOMS: atom_id res chain seq x y z
N MET A 1 4.87 10.82 14.28
CA MET A 1 3.48 11.04 13.85
C MET A 1 3.50 11.41 12.38
N LEU A 2 2.47 11.06 11.64
CA LEU A 2 2.25 11.49 10.26
C LEU A 2 0.97 12.33 10.19
N VAL A 3 0.97 13.33 9.31
CA VAL A 3 -0.21 14.16 9.03
C VAL A 3 -0.45 14.12 7.53
N VAL A 4 -1.67 13.76 7.14
CA VAL A 4 -2.11 13.69 5.76
C VAL A 4 -3.23 14.71 5.57
N GLN A 5 -2.91 15.82 4.94
CA GLN A 5 -3.91 16.83 4.58
C GLN A 5 -4.52 16.45 3.23
N THR A 6 -5.84 16.50 3.13
CA THR A 6 -6.56 16.22 1.88
C THR A 6 -7.78 17.12 1.71
N ASN A 7 -8.26 17.24 0.48
CA ASN A 7 -9.53 17.88 0.15
C ASN A 7 -10.26 16.96 -0.84
N ASN A 8 -11.30 16.28 -0.34
CA ASN A 8 -12.05 15.30 -1.11
C ASN A 8 -13.30 15.90 -1.78
N ALA A 9 -13.41 17.23 -1.89
CA ALA A 9 -14.58 17.91 -2.43
C ALA A 9 -14.94 17.41 -3.84
N SER A 10 -13.94 17.28 -4.71
CA SER A 10 -14.15 16.86 -6.10
C SER A 10 -14.69 15.45 -6.24
N PHE A 11 -14.57 14.62 -5.20
CA PHE A 11 -15.05 13.24 -5.20
C PHE A 11 -16.45 13.07 -4.63
N GLY A 12 -17.05 14.13 -4.07
CA GLY A 12 -18.43 14.11 -3.58
C GLY A 12 -18.70 12.96 -2.60
N MET A 13 -19.91 12.38 -2.69
CA MET A 13 -20.36 11.26 -1.86
C MET A 13 -19.84 9.89 -2.33
N SER A 14 -18.75 9.84 -3.09
CA SER A 14 -18.14 8.57 -3.54
C SER A 14 -17.24 7.96 -2.47
N ASP A 15 -16.88 6.69 -2.68
CA ASP A 15 -16.00 5.94 -1.78
C ASP A 15 -14.53 6.40 -1.83
N GLU A 16 -14.15 7.36 -2.67
CA GLU A 16 -12.75 7.74 -2.78
C GLU A 16 -12.20 8.33 -1.47
N SER A 17 -13.04 9.03 -0.70
CA SER A 17 -12.61 9.53 0.61
C SER A 17 -12.28 8.40 1.60
N THR A 18 -12.97 7.26 1.52
CA THR A 18 -12.69 6.09 2.36
C THR A 18 -11.53 5.28 1.82
N GLN A 19 -11.28 5.28 0.50
CA GLN A 19 -10.08 4.69 -0.10
C GLN A 19 -8.81 5.44 0.33
N GLN A 20 -8.82 6.78 0.32
CA GLN A 20 -7.70 7.57 0.84
C GLN A 20 -7.47 7.32 2.33
N LEU A 21 -8.55 7.13 3.11
CA LEU A 21 -8.43 6.73 4.50
C LEU A 21 -7.76 5.36 4.65
N ALA A 22 -8.11 4.39 3.81
CA ALA A 22 -7.44 3.09 3.79
C ALA A 22 -5.94 3.23 3.46
N MET A 23 -5.57 4.10 2.51
CA MET A 23 -4.16 4.39 2.21
C MET A 23 -3.44 5.01 3.42
N ALA A 24 -4.07 5.96 4.12
CA ALA A 24 -3.51 6.55 5.33
C ALA A 24 -3.30 5.51 6.45
N ARG A 25 -4.20 4.53 6.56
CA ARG A 25 -4.06 3.40 7.52
C ARG A 25 -2.87 2.53 7.19
N LEU A 26 -2.63 2.21 5.91
CA LEU A 26 -1.45 1.47 5.50
C LEU A 26 -0.16 2.20 5.91
N ARG A 27 -0.08 3.53 5.70
CA ARG A 27 1.09 4.32 6.11
C ARG A 27 1.32 4.32 7.61
N ALA A 28 0.26 4.32 8.41
CA ALA A 28 0.36 4.21 9.86
C ALA A 28 1.06 2.91 10.29
N VAL A 29 0.65 1.78 9.69
CA VAL A 29 1.25 0.45 9.93
C VAL A 29 2.67 0.36 9.38
N GLU A 30 2.88 0.78 8.13
CA GLU A 30 4.18 0.77 7.46
C GLU A 30 5.24 1.50 8.28
N HIS A 31 4.90 2.65 8.85
CA HIS A 31 5.84 3.46 9.60
C HIS A 31 5.78 3.26 11.12
N GLY A 32 4.79 2.52 11.62
CA GLY A 32 4.55 2.36 13.05
C GLY A 32 4.36 3.72 13.73
N ARG A 33 3.61 4.63 13.08
CA ARG A 33 3.35 5.98 13.58
C ARG A 33 1.84 6.23 13.66
N ALA A 34 1.43 6.95 14.69
CA ALA A 34 0.11 7.55 14.70
C ALA A 34 -0.02 8.50 13.51
N THR A 35 -1.12 8.39 12.78
CA THR A 35 -1.40 9.16 11.55
C THR A 35 -2.71 9.88 11.71
N VAL A 36 -2.75 11.16 11.33
CA VAL A 36 -3.98 11.94 11.28
C VAL A 36 -4.28 12.30 9.83
N GLN A 37 -5.44 11.86 9.34
CA GLN A 37 -6.00 12.36 8.09
C GLN A 37 -6.88 13.57 8.40
N ILE A 38 -6.58 14.69 7.76
CA ILE A 38 -7.26 15.96 7.95
C ILE A 38 -7.90 16.33 6.62
N SER A 39 -9.22 16.32 6.56
CA SER A 39 -9.99 16.67 5.37
C SER A 39 -10.91 17.85 5.64
N THR A 40 -11.03 18.76 4.66
CA THR A 40 -11.92 19.93 4.75
C THR A 40 -13.40 19.58 4.60
N VAL A 41 -13.71 18.58 3.75
CA VAL A 41 -15.08 18.14 3.46
C VAL A 41 -15.22 16.62 3.40
N GLY A 42 -14.11 15.88 3.44
CA GLY A 42 -14.09 14.43 3.48
C GLY A 42 -13.97 13.88 4.91
N VAL A 43 -13.72 12.58 5.02
CA VAL A 43 -13.49 11.93 6.33
C VAL A 43 -12.15 12.39 6.90
N SER A 44 -12.18 12.99 8.08
CA SER A 44 -11.01 13.19 8.95
C SER A 44 -10.93 12.04 9.94
N ALA A 45 -9.72 11.57 10.26
CA ALA A 45 -9.57 10.40 11.13
C ALA A 45 -8.26 10.41 11.91
N VAL A 46 -8.29 9.83 13.10
CA VAL A 46 -7.12 9.49 13.90
C VAL A 46 -6.85 8.00 13.79
N ILE A 47 -5.62 7.66 13.41
CA ILE A 47 -5.20 6.29 13.13
C ILE A 47 -4.02 5.96 14.04
N GLU A 48 -4.17 4.88 14.80
CA GLU A 48 -3.14 4.35 15.68
C GLU A 48 -1.97 3.71 14.87
N PRO A 49 -0.77 3.57 15.46
CA PRO A 49 0.39 2.94 14.80
C PRO A 49 0.16 1.52 14.26
N ASN A 50 -0.88 0.83 14.71
CA ASN A 50 -1.29 -0.50 14.25
C ASN A 50 -2.36 -0.45 13.15
N GLY A 51 -2.72 0.73 12.66
CA GLY A 51 -3.72 0.93 11.60
C GLY A 51 -5.18 0.92 12.09
N VAL A 52 -5.43 0.85 13.39
CA VAL A 52 -6.79 0.99 13.95
C VAL A 52 -7.22 2.46 13.86
N VAL A 53 -8.42 2.70 13.34
CA VAL A 53 -9.03 4.04 13.36
C VAL A 53 -9.67 4.22 14.73
N SER A 54 -9.17 5.16 15.53
CA SER A 54 -9.68 5.40 16.89
C SER A 54 -10.79 6.44 16.92
N GLN A 55 -10.78 7.40 16.00
CA GLN A 55 -11.82 8.41 15.80
C GLN A 55 -11.92 8.75 14.31
N GLN A 56 -13.14 9.04 13.83
CA GLN A 56 -13.36 9.61 12.51
C GLN A 56 -14.57 10.54 12.49
N THR A 57 -14.59 11.48 11.54
CA THR A 57 -15.74 12.34 11.25
C THR A 57 -16.66 11.74 10.19
N GLY A 58 -17.87 12.29 10.07
CA GLY A 58 -18.73 12.05 8.91
C GLY A 58 -18.23 12.75 7.63
N LEU A 59 -18.68 12.29 6.47
CA LEU A 59 -18.43 12.93 5.17
C LEU A 59 -19.32 14.19 5.03
N PHE A 60 -18.75 15.31 4.58
CA PHE A 60 -19.43 16.62 4.46
C PHE A 60 -20.09 17.12 5.76
N THR A 61 -19.49 16.80 6.91
CA THR A 61 -19.97 17.26 8.22
C THR A 61 -19.06 18.34 8.80
N ALA A 62 -19.67 19.31 9.49
CA ALA A 62 -18.93 20.29 10.28
C ALA A 62 -18.64 19.69 11.66
N GLU A 63 -17.53 18.97 11.78
CA GLU A 63 -17.11 18.28 13.00
C GLU A 63 -15.69 18.66 13.41
N GLN A 64 -15.37 18.48 14.69
CA GLN A 64 -14.04 18.68 15.25
C GLN A 64 -13.63 17.46 16.08
N MET A 65 -12.34 17.13 16.08
CA MET A 65 -11.79 16.02 16.87
C MET A 65 -10.60 16.47 17.67
N VAL A 66 -10.48 15.96 18.89
CA VAL A 66 -9.32 16.15 19.77
C VAL A 66 -8.88 14.78 20.28
N ALA A 67 -7.62 14.43 20.05
CA ALA A 67 -7.06 13.15 20.46
C ALA A 67 -5.61 13.31 20.94
N GLY A 68 -5.26 12.56 21.98
CA GLY A 68 -3.86 12.37 22.37
C GLY A 68 -3.21 11.33 21.46
N LEU A 69 -2.04 11.64 20.89
CA LEU A 69 -1.38 10.76 19.92
C LEU A 69 -0.07 10.21 20.49
N PRO A 70 0.18 8.89 20.37
CA PRO A 70 1.44 8.32 20.80
C PRO A 70 2.58 8.76 19.88
N LEU A 71 3.63 9.30 20.47
CA LEU A 71 4.89 9.59 19.77
C LEU A 71 5.82 8.39 19.92
N ARG A 72 6.20 7.81 18.78
CA ARG A 72 7.20 6.73 18.70
C ARG A 72 8.44 7.25 18.01
N THR A 73 9.61 6.73 18.33
CA THR A 73 10.90 7.05 17.67
C THR A 73 11.51 5.84 16.96
N THR A 74 11.03 4.64 17.27
CA THR A 74 11.44 3.39 16.62
C THR A 74 11.04 3.34 15.15
N TRP A 75 11.78 2.53 14.39
CA TRP A 75 11.61 2.32 12.95
C TRP A 75 11.16 0.88 12.73
N THR A 76 10.14 0.68 11.91
CA THR A 76 9.67 -0.66 11.50
C THR A 76 10.64 -1.27 10.48
N PRO A 77 10.61 -2.61 10.28
CA PRO A 77 11.33 -3.25 9.18
C PRO A 77 10.95 -2.67 7.82
N ALA A 78 9.65 -2.42 7.58
CA ALA A 78 9.17 -1.80 6.34
C ALA A 78 9.79 -0.43 6.09
N THR A 79 9.93 0.41 7.13
CA THR A 79 10.58 1.73 6.99
C THR A 79 12.09 1.59 6.76
N ARG A 80 12.75 0.63 7.41
CA ARG A 80 14.19 0.42 7.27
C ARG A 80 14.58 -0.14 5.91
N LEU A 81 13.82 -1.12 5.42
CA LEU A 81 14.10 -1.82 4.16
C LEU A 81 13.54 -1.05 2.96
N GLY A 82 12.48 -0.26 3.16
CA GLY A 82 11.82 0.48 2.08
C GLY A 82 11.39 -0.46 0.95
N PRO A 83 11.59 -0.09 -0.32
CA PRO A 83 11.16 -0.89 -1.46
C PRO A 83 12.09 -2.07 -1.79
N TRP A 84 13.26 -2.18 -1.14
CA TRP A 84 14.31 -3.15 -1.51
C TRP A 84 13.83 -4.60 -1.57
N PRO A 85 13.06 -5.13 -0.59
CA PRO A 85 12.60 -6.51 -0.65
C PRO A 85 11.75 -6.79 -1.89
N GLY A 86 10.89 -5.85 -2.29
CA GLY A 86 10.08 -5.96 -3.52
C GLY A 86 10.96 -5.98 -4.76
N LEU A 87 11.89 -5.03 -4.88
CA LEU A 87 12.80 -4.95 -6.02
C LEU A 87 13.66 -6.22 -6.20
N VAL A 88 14.10 -6.83 -5.10
CA VAL A 88 14.86 -8.09 -5.15
C VAL A 88 14.00 -9.23 -5.68
N VAL A 89 12.75 -9.34 -5.18
CA VAL A 89 11.80 -10.36 -5.66
C VAL A 89 11.47 -10.16 -7.14
N ASP A 90 11.22 -8.91 -7.56
CA ASP A 90 10.92 -8.57 -8.95
C ASP A 90 12.10 -8.91 -9.87
N ALA A 91 13.32 -8.56 -9.47
CA ALA A 91 14.53 -8.89 -10.23
C ALA A 91 14.72 -10.41 -10.37
N LEU A 92 14.53 -11.17 -9.28
CA LEU A 92 14.60 -12.63 -9.30
C LEU A 92 13.53 -13.23 -10.23
N ALA A 93 12.30 -12.74 -10.17
CA ALA A 93 11.21 -13.19 -11.03
C ALA A 93 11.56 -12.97 -12.51
N VAL A 94 12.09 -11.80 -12.86
CA VAL A 94 12.56 -11.50 -14.22
C VAL A 94 13.68 -12.46 -14.64
N CYS A 95 14.67 -12.69 -13.78
CA CYS A 95 15.75 -13.63 -14.08
C CYS A 95 15.24 -15.05 -14.36
N VAL A 96 14.29 -15.55 -13.55
CA VAL A 96 13.68 -16.88 -13.73
C VAL A 96 12.94 -16.97 -15.06
N VAL A 97 12.12 -15.95 -15.39
CA VAL A 97 11.38 -15.91 -16.65
C VAL A 97 12.33 -15.89 -17.86
N LEU A 98 13.38 -15.08 -17.81
CA LEU A 98 14.37 -14.99 -18.90
C LEU A 98 15.16 -16.29 -19.07
N ALA A 99 15.58 -16.92 -17.97
CA ALA A 99 16.29 -18.19 -17.99
C ALA A 99 15.41 -19.31 -18.57
N GLY A 100 14.15 -19.41 -18.15
CA GLY A 100 13.18 -20.37 -18.69
C GLY A 100 12.93 -20.18 -20.18
N ALA A 101 12.74 -18.93 -20.62
CA ALA A 101 12.56 -18.61 -22.04
C ALA A 101 13.82 -18.95 -22.87
N ALA A 102 15.02 -18.69 -22.36
CA ALA A 102 16.27 -19.05 -23.01
C ALA A 102 16.45 -20.58 -23.09
N GLY A 103 16.10 -21.31 -22.03
CA GLY A 103 16.12 -22.78 -21.99
C GLY A 103 15.16 -23.39 -23.01
N ALA A 104 13.91 -22.92 -23.05
CA ALA A 104 12.90 -23.38 -24.01
C ALA A 104 13.30 -23.15 -25.47
N ARG A 105 14.01 -22.06 -25.76
CA ARG A 105 14.57 -21.79 -27.10
C ARG A 105 15.72 -22.71 -27.49
N ARG A 106 16.39 -23.32 -26.51
CA ARG A 106 17.54 -24.22 -26.72
C ARG A 106 17.13 -25.69 -26.84
N VAL A 107 15.89 -26.06 -26.53
CA VAL A 107 15.41 -27.44 -26.71
C VAL A 107 15.24 -27.72 -28.20
N PRO A 108 16.04 -28.63 -28.81
CA PRO A 108 15.84 -29.02 -30.20
C PRO A 108 14.49 -29.72 -30.35
N ARG A 109 13.71 -29.35 -31.37
CA ARG A 109 12.47 -30.05 -31.73
C ARG A 109 12.81 -31.41 -32.33
N THR A 110 13.11 -32.40 -31.49
CA THR A 110 13.23 -33.80 -31.88
C THR A 110 12.01 -34.55 -31.36
N ASP A 111 10.90 -34.50 -32.11
CA ASP A 111 9.84 -35.51 -32.08
C ASP A 111 8.74 -35.19 -33.11
N ARG A 112 9.05 -35.39 -34.40
CA ARG A 112 8.03 -35.50 -35.45
C ARG A 112 8.49 -36.37 -36.62
N THR A 113 9.05 -37.53 -36.34
CA THR A 113 9.27 -38.59 -37.35
C THR A 113 9.35 -39.94 -36.66
N GLU A 114 8.21 -40.50 -36.25
CA GLU A 114 7.99 -41.96 -36.16
C GLU A 114 6.54 -42.26 -35.73
N SER A 115 5.61 -42.15 -36.68
CA SER A 115 4.35 -42.89 -36.67
C SER A 115 3.75 -42.86 -38.08
N ALA A 116 4.52 -43.37 -39.04
CA ALA A 116 4.05 -43.70 -40.38
C ALA A 116 4.88 -44.89 -40.88
N ALA A 117 4.58 -46.08 -40.35
CA ALA A 117 4.97 -47.37 -40.90
C ALA A 117 3.91 -48.38 -40.52
#